data_AF-A0A3R7NDP4-F1
#
_entry.id   AF-A0A3R7NDP4-F1
#
_cell.length_a   1.000
_cell.length_b   1.000
_cell.length_c   1.000
_cell.angle_alpha   90.00
_cell.angle_beta   90.00
_cell.angle_gamma   90.00
#
_symmetry.space_group_name_H-M   'P 1'
#
loop_
_entity.id
_entity.type
_entity.pdbx_description
1 polymer ?
#
loop_
_entity_poly.entity_id
_entity_poly.type
_entity_poly.pdbx_seq_one_letter_code
_entity_poly.pdbx_strand_id
1 'polypeptide(L)'
;MSAPAKTLRAIDEDESEHSQHDGDKEQGLDKEFDEDDDAEVTPNVGAEDTITVIVHVRDKIIPIHCGFGTQQVVWLGHVAIARFDEDGQTQGWLELGIPTKFVKDGKRELGLTDVICDVLQNRSHDTLIKVNIGQWNAKPL
;
A
#
# COMPACT_ATOMS: atom_id res chain seq x y z
N MET A 1 52.17 -18.88 32.39
CA MET A 1 52.79 -19.39 31.13
C MET A 1 51.64 -19.53 30.14
N SER A 2 51.41 -18.50 29.32
CA SER A 2 51.91 -18.34 27.94
C SER A 2 51.11 -19.15 26.91
N ALA A 3 50.34 -18.45 26.08
CA ALA A 3 49.74 -18.95 24.83
C ALA A 3 50.80 -19.14 23.73
N PRO A 4 50.43 -19.67 22.54
CA PRO A 4 50.02 -18.75 21.47
C PRO A 4 48.87 -19.24 20.57
N ALA A 5 48.50 -18.32 19.66
CA ALA A 5 47.25 -18.19 18.92
C ALA A 5 47.22 -18.79 17.50
N LYS A 6 46.04 -18.74 16.88
CA LYS A 6 45.77 -18.55 15.43
C LYS A 6 44.35 -17.96 15.33
N THR A 7 44.16 -16.65 15.19
CA THR A 7 44.31 -15.79 13.99
C THR A 7 43.43 -16.27 12.84
N LEU A 8 42.18 -15.81 12.82
CA LEU A 8 41.48 -15.48 11.57
C LEU A 8 41.56 -13.96 11.38
N ARG A 9 41.90 -13.59 10.16
CA ARG A 9 42.46 -12.29 9.79
C ARG A 9 41.40 -11.18 9.80
N ALA A 10 41.87 -10.01 10.21
CA ALA A 10 41.26 -8.72 9.94
C ALA A 10 41.11 -8.52 8.42
N ILE A 11 40.04 -7.85 8.03
CA ILE A 11 39.96 -7.17 6.74
C ILE A 11 40.37 -5.74 7.07
N ASP A 12 41.62 -5.44 6.73
CA ASP A 12 42.23 -4.11 6.72
C ASP A 12 41.38 -3.19 5.82
N GLU A 13 40.95 -2.04 6.33
CA GLU A 13 41.60 -0.73 6.09
C GLU A 13 41.68 -0.38 4.60
N ASP A 14 40.78 0.51 4.18
CA ASP A 14 41.20 1.66 3.38
C ASP A 14 40.41 2.87 3.88
N GLU A 15 41.06 3.58 4.81
CA GLU A 15 40.80 4.99 5.05
C GLU A 15 41.12 5.74 3.75
N SER A 16 40.16 6.40 3.14
CA SER A 16 40.48 7.52 2.25
C SER A 16 40.30 8.80 3.04
N GLU A 17 41.43 9.25 3.55
CA GLU A 17 41.68 10.42 4.37
C GLU A 17 41.01 11.69 3.83
N HIS A 18 40.40 12.43 4.75
CA HIS A 18 39.97 13.81 4.57
C HIS A 18 41.21 14.71 4.53
N SER A 19 41.87 14.82 3.38
CA SER A 19 42.97 15.76 3.21
C SER A 19 42.44 17.15 2.84
N GLN A 20 42.67 18.10 3.74
CA GLN A 20 42.50 19.52 3.53
C GLN A 20 43.28 19.98 2.28
N HIS A 21 42.63 20.74 1.40
CA HIS A 21 43.29 21.55 0.39
C HIS A 21 42.72 22.97 0.45
N ASP A 22 43.38 23.82 1.24
CA ASP A 22 43.34 25.27 1.05
C ASP A 22 44.06 25.60 -0.25
N GLY A 23 43.46 26.44 -1.10
CA GLY A 23 44.17 27.02 -2.24
C GLY A 23 43.29 27.41 -3.42
N ASP A 24 42.71 28.60 -3.34
CA ASP A 24 42.23 29.49 -4.40
C ASP A 24 42.37 29.03 -5.86
N LYS A 25 41.22 29.02 -6.56
CA LYS A 25 41.07 29.66 -7.87
C LYS A 25 39.60 29.80 -8.21
N GLU A 26 39.10 31.02 -8.05
CA GLU A 26 37.94 31.53 -8.76
C GLU A 26 38.09 31.21 -10.25
N GLN A 27 37.20 30.37 -10.78
CA GLN A 27 36.82 30.42 -12.18
C GLN A 27 35.30 30.32 -12.20
N GLY A 28 34.68 31.48 -12.42
CA GLY A 28 33.27 31.59 -12.71
C GLY A 28 32.92 30.62 -13.84
N LEU A 29 32.05 29.67 -13.51
CA LEU A 29 31.01 29.27 -14.43
C LEU A 29 29.74 29.86 -13.85
N ASP A 30 29.40 31.02 -14.37
CA ASP A 30 28.03 31.39 -14.71
C ASP A 30 27.34 30.22 -15.41
N LYS A 31 26.88 29.24 -14.63
CA LYS A 31 25.74 28.44 -15.05
C LYS A 31 24.55 29.37 -14.89
N GLU A 32 24.20 30.06 -15.98
CA GLU A 32 22.81 30.42 -16.21
C GLU A 32 21.99 29.17 -15.92
N PHE A 33 21.34 29.18 -14.76
CA PHE A 33 20.26 28.25 -14.47
C PHE A 33 19.15 28.76 -15.37
N ASP A 34 19.03 28.19 -16.57
CA ASP A 34 17.89 28.46 -17.44
C ASP A 34 16.63 28.15 -16.61
N GLU A 35 15.95 29.21 -16.14
CA GLU A 35 14.72 29.15 -15.34
C GLU A 35 13.51 28.64 -16.15
N ASP A 36 13.74 28.11 -17.35
CA ASP A 36 12.72 27.70 -18.33
C ASP A 36 12.62 26.18 -18.53
N ASP A 37 13.18 25.36 -17.64
CA ASP A 37 12.91 23.90 -17.63
C ASP A 37 11.70 23.57 -16.74
N ASP A 38 10.60 24.30 -16.97
CA ASP A 38 9.28 24.00 -16.44
C ASP A 38 8.81 22.71 -17.12
N ALA A 39 9.13 21.56 -16.49
CA ALA A 39 8.74 20.25 -16.97
C ALA A 39 7.24 20.24 -17.31
N GLU A 40 6.90 20.07 -18.60
CA GLU A 40 5.52 20.08 -19.06
C GLU A 40 4.71 19.06 -18.25
N VAL A 41 3.77 19.56 -17.44
CA VAL A 41 2.83 18.73 -16.68
C VAL A 41 1.85 18.13 -17.69
N THR A 42 2.21 16.98 -18.24
CA THR A 42 1.29 16.20 -19.06
C THR A 42 0.18 15.66 -18.15
N PRO A 43 -1.10 15.92 -18.45
CA PRO A 43 -2.18 15.36 -17.67
C PRO A 43 -2.09 13.83 -17.71
N ASN A 44 -2.17 13.19 -16.55
CA ASN A 44 -2.21 11.74 -16.44
C ASN A 44 -3.57 11.24 -16.98
N VAL A 45 -3.62 10.98 -18.29
CA VAL A 45 -4.79 10.45 -18.99
C VAL A 45 -5.18 9.12 -18.34
N GLY A 46 -6.36 9.07 -17.70
CA GLY A 46 -6.83 7.92 -16.91
C GLY A 46 -6.86 8.14 -15.40
N ALA A 47 -6.39 9.27 -14.87
CA ALA A 47 -6.55 9.58 -13.45
C ALA A 47 -8.02 9.80 -13.04
N GLU A 48 -8.91 10.10 -13.98
CA GLU A 48 -10.36 10.22 -13.74
C GLU A 48 -11.09 8.87 -13.60
N ASP A 49 -10.43 7.76 -13.96
CA ASP A 49 -11.04 6.44 -14.06
C ASP A 49 -11.01 5.64 -12.75
N THR A 50 -11.10 6.32 -11.60
CA THR A 50 -11.02 5.67 -10.30
C THR A 50 -12.34 5.02 -9.88
N ILE A 51 -12.24 3.83 -9.28
CA ILE A 51 -13.37 3.07 -8.77
C ILE A 51 -13.45 3.30 -7.26
N THR A 52 -14.58 3.85 -6.80
CA THR A 52 -14.95 3.87 -5.39
C THR A 52 -16.00 2.78 -5.15
N VAL A 53 -15.82 1.99 -4.10
CA VAL A 53 -16.72 0.90 -3.72
C VAL A 53 -17.29 1.17 -2.34
N ILE A 54 -18.60 1.07 -2.19
CA ILE A 54 -19.29 1.23 -0.93
C ILE A 54 -19.46 -0.14 -0.29
N VAL A 55 -18.73 -0.41 0.79
CA VAL A 55 -18.71 -1.73 1.42
C VAL A 55 -19.50 -1.71 2.72
N HIS A 56 -20.47 -2.60 2.84
CA HIS A 56 -21.27 -2.78 4.04
C HIS A 56 -20.72 -3.93 4.88
N VAL A 57 -20.23 -3.59 6.07
CA VAL A 57 -19.64 -4.52 7.06
C VAL A 57 -20.45 -4.39 8.34
N ARG A 58 -21.14 -5.47 8.74
CA ARG A 58 -22.08 -5.48 9.88
C ARG A 58 -23.09 -4.33 9.80
N ASP A 59 -22.91 -3.29 10.60
CA ASP A 59 -23.76 -2.11 10.76
C ASP A 59 -23.12 -0.82 10.19
N LYS A 60 -21.90 -0.91 9.64
CA LYS A 60 -21.17 0.22 9.07
C LYS A 60 -21.11 0.16 7.54
N ILE A 61 -21.08 1.33 6.92
CA ILE A 61 -20.84 1.53 5.50
C ILE A 61 -19.50 2.23 5.33
N ILE A 62 -18.59 1.63 4.58
CA ILE A 62 -17.19 2.04 4.46
C ILE A 62 -16.89 2.29 2.98
N PRO A 63 -16.61 3.53 2.56
CA PRO A 63 -16.15 3.82 1.21
C PRO A 63 -14.68 3.39 1.04
N ILE A 64 -14.37 2.70 -0.06
CA ILE A 64 -13.02 2.25 -0.39
C ILE A 64 -12.67 2.71 -1.79
N HIS A 65 -11.64 3.55 -1.88
CA HIS A 65 -11.04 3.94 -3.15
C HIS A 65 -10.12 2.82 -3.65
N CYS A 66 -10.40 2.33 -4.85
CA CYS A 66 -9.71 1.20 -5.46
C CYS A 66 -8.76 1.63 -6.59
N GLY A 67 -8.63 2.93 -6.88
CA GLY A 67 -7.90 3.39 -8.07
C GLY A 67 -8.49 2.72 -9.31
N PHE A 68 -7.66 2.05 -10.10
CA PHE A 68 -8.11 1.32 -11.30
C PHE A 68 -8.85 0.00 -11.02
N GLY A 69 -8.90 -0.47 -9.77
CA GLY A 69 -9.61 -1.69 -9.38
C GLY A 69 -8.96 -3.00 -9.87
N THR A 70 -7.64 -3.03 -10.01
CA THR A 70 -6.87 -4.22 -10.45
C THR A 70 -6.69 -5.26 -9.33
N GLN A 71 -6.98 -4.88 -8.08
CA GLN A 71 -6.98 -5.78 -6.93
C GLN A 71 -8.14 -6.79 -6.96
N GLN A 72 -7.99 -7.89 -6.23
CA GLN A 72 -9.03 -8.92 -6.08
C GLN A 72 -10.11 -8.50 -5.07
N VAL A 73 -11.32 -9.04 -5.20
CA VAL A 73 -12.45 -8.78 -4.29
C VAL A 73 -12.10 -9.11 -2.83
N VAL A 74 -11.30 -10.15 -2.56
CA VAL A 74 -10.86 -10.47 -1.19
C VAL A 74 -10.08 -9.33 -0.51
N TRP A 75 -9.38 -8.50 -1.28
CA TRP A 75 -8.71 -7.31 -0.76
C TRP A 75 -9.71 -6.31 -0.19
N LEU A 76 -10.85 -6.09 -0.86
CA LEU A 76 -11.91 -5.20 -0.36
C LEU A 76 -12.38 -5.60 1.03
N GLY A 77 -12.57 -6.90 1.27
CA GLY A 77 -13.05 -7.38 2.57
C GLY A 77 -12.03 -7.14 3.69
N HIS A 78 -10.76 -7.42 3.44
CA HIS A 78 -9.70 -7.16 4.42
C HIS A 78 -9.59 -5.67 4.73
N VAL A 79 -9.62 -4.84 3.70
CA VAL A 79 -9.56 -3.38 3.84
C VAL A 79 -10.77 -2.84 4.59
N ALA A 80 -11.98 -3.33 4.28
CA ALA A 80 -13.20 -2.93 4.96
C ALA A 80 -13.18 -3.34 6.45
N ILE A 81 -12.68 -4.53 6.76
CA ILE A 81 -12.50 -4.99 8.15
C ILE A 81 -11.49 -4.12 8.90
N ALA A 82 -10.37 -3.77 8.27
CA ALA A 82 -9.37 -2.89 8.87
C ALA A 82 -9.93 -1.50 9.16
N ARG A 83 -10.80 -0.97 8.29
CA ARG A 83 -11.46 0.34 8.45
C ARG A 83 -12.69 0.32 9.35
N PHE A 84 -13.28 -0.85 9.59
CA PHE A 84 -14.48 -0.96 10.41
C PHE A 84 -14.25 -0.44 11.84
N ASP A 85 -13.03 -0.56 12.36
CA ASP A 85 -12.67 -0.12 13.72
C ASP A 85 -11.61 0.98 13.72
N GLU A 86 -11.69 1.95 12.79
CA GLU A 86 -10.78 3.11 12.79
C GLU A 86 -10.90 3.98 14.06
N ASP A 87 -12.05 3.94 14.76
CA ASP A 87 -12.33 4.75 15.96
C ASP A 87 -12.03 4.03 17.29
N GLY A 88 -11.80 2.71 17.28
CA GLY A 88 -11.82 1.87 18.46
C GLY A 88 -10.54 1.07 18.64
N GLN A 89 -10.20 0.79 19.90
CA GLN A 89 -8.94 0.22 20.37
C GLN A 89 -8.68 -1.24 19.96
N THR A 90 -9.34 -1.75 18.92
CA THR A 90 -9.47 -3.18 18.69
C THR A 90 -8.91 -3.55 17.33
N GLN A 91 -8.17 -4.65 17.36
CA GLN A 91 -7.67 -5.33 16.17
C GLN A 91 -8.90 -5.87 15.43
N GLY A 92 -9.56 -5.05 14.60
CA GLY A 92 -10.85 -5.41 14.00
C GLY A 92 -10.86 -6.77 13.30
N TRP A 93 -9.71 -7.19 12.74
CA TRP A 93 -9.53 -8.54 12.19
C TRP A 93 -9.61 -9.68 13.22
N LEU A 94 -9.23 -9.46 14.48
CA LEU A 94 -9.37 -10.45 15.57
C LEU A 94 -10.85 -10.67 15.92
N GLU A 95 -11.66 -9.62 15.95
CA GLU A 95 -13.07 -9.72 16.36
C GLU A 95 -14.04 -9.99 15.22
N LEU A 96 -13.75 -9.46 14.03
CA LEU A 96 -14.56 -9.66 12.83
C LEU A 96 -14.22 -11.01 12.19
N GLY A 97 -12.93 -11.35 12.13
CA GLY A 97 -12.40 -12.52 11.45
C GLY A 97 -11.97 -12.22 10.02
N ILE A 98 -12.16 -13.18 9.11
CA ILE A 98 -11.78 -13.05 7.69
C ILE A 98 -13.00 -12.97 6.77
N PRO A 99 -12.91 -12.23 5.65
CA PRO A 99 -13.98 -12.18 4.66
C PRO A 99 -14.16 -13.57 4.02
N THR A 100 -15.40 -14.05 4.00
CA THR A 100 -15.74 -15.39 3.47
C THR A 100 -16.65 -15.33 2.26
N LYS A 101 -17.44 -14.27 2.11
CA LYS A 101 -18.38 -14.11 0.99
C LYS A 101 -18.68 -12.65 0.72
N PHE A 102 -18.91 -12.33 -0.55
CA PHE A 102 -19.23 -10.98 -1.02
C PHE A 102 -20.50 -11.02 -1.87
N VAL A 103 -21.44 -10.11 -1.60
CA VAL A 103 -22.69 -10.02 -2.35
C VAL A 103 -22.88 -8.59 -2.84
N LYS A 104 -22.85 -8.41 -4.17
CA LYS A 104 -23.13 -7.16 -4.86
C LYS A 104 -24.64 -6.95 -4.96
N ASP A 105 -25.11 -5.77 -4.53
CA ASP A 105 -26.50 -5.31 -4.61
C ASP A 105 -27.54 -6.30 -4.02
N GLY A 106 -27.10 -7.20 -3.13
CA GLY A 106 -27.94 -8.27 -2.55
C GLY A 106 -28.34 -9.39 -3.53
N LYS A 107 -27.84 -9.38 -4.78
CA LYS A 107 -28.31 -10.28 -5.85
C LYS A 107 -27.24 -11.20 -6.39
N ARG A 108 -26.00 -10.69 -6.53
CA ARG A 108 -24.90 -11.41 -7.18
C ARG A 108 -23.79 -11.69 -6.18
N GLU A 109 -23.44 -12.96 -6.03
CA GLU A 109 -22.24 -13.36 -5.32
C GLU A 109 -21.00 -13.11 -6.17
N LEU A 110 -19.96 -12.54 -5.56
CA LEU A 110 -18.66 -12.34 -6.19
C LEU A 110 -17.67 -13.38 -5.67
N GLY A 111 -16.81 -13.88 -6.56
CA GLY A 111 -15.70 -14.74 -6.19
C GLY A 111 -14.62 -13.95 -5.43
N LEU A 112 -13.97 -14.60 -4.47
CA LEU A 112 -12.88 -13.98 -3.69
C LEU A 112 -11.71 -13.52 -4.59
N THR A 113 -11.44 -14.30 -5.64
CA THR A 113 -10.35 -14.08 -6.60
C THR A 113 -10.75 -13.22 -7.80
N ASP A 114 -12.02 -12.81 -7.88
CA ASP A 114 -12.48 -11.93 -8.96
C ASP A 114 -11.72 -10.61 -8.89
N VAL A 115 -11.38 -10.04 -10.05
CA VAL A 115 -10.78 -8.70 -10.13
C VAL A 115 -11.89 -7.66 -10.07
N ILE A 116 -11.70 -6.61 -9.26
CA ILE A 116 -12.73 -5.60 -9.00
C ILE A 116 -13.24 -4.95 -10.30
N CYS A 117 -12.35 -4.48 -11.16
CA CYS A 117 -12.75 -3.81 -12.41
C CYS A 117 -13.47 -4.75 -13.40
N ASP A 118 -13.22 -6.07 -13.35
CA ASP A 118 -13.90 -7.05 -14.21
C ASP A 118 -15.34 -7.31 -13.77
N VAL A 119 -15.62 -7.26 -12.46
CA VAL A 119 -16.93 -7.60 -11.90
C VAL A 119 -17.77 -6.38 -11.54
N LEU A 120 -17.14 -5.22 -11.39
CA LEU A 120 -17.78 -3.91 -11.23
C LEU A 120 -17.74 -3.18 -12.57
N GLN A 121 -18.40 -3.77 -13.56
CA GLN A 121 -18.36 -3.35 -14.97
C GLN A 121 -18.90 -1.95 -15.25
N ASN A 122 -19.70 -1.41 -14.33
CA ASN A 122 -19.95 0.01 -14.33
C ASN A 122 -18.97 0.62 -13.35
N ARG A 123 -18.13 1.55 -13.80
CA ARG A 123 -17.40 2.52 -12.96
C ARG A 123 -18.40 3.46 -12.25
N SER A 124 -19.54 2.92 -11.83
CA SER A 124 -20.52 3.55 -10.97
C SER A 124 -19.83 3.70 -9.62
N HIS A 125 -19.63 4.97 -9.29
CA HIS A 125 -18.96 5.45 -8.09
C HIS A 125 -19.58 4.89 -6.78
N ASP A 126 -20.80 4.33 -6.85
CA ASP A 126 -21.60 3.90 -5.70
C ASP A 126 -22.09 2.44 -5.82
N THR A 127 -21.18 1.47 -6.06
CA THR A 127 -21.57 0.05 -5.97
C THR A 127 -21.60 -0.41 -4.52
N LEU A 128 -22.74 -0.96 -4.06
CA LEU A 128 -22.87 -1.53 -2.72
C LEU A 128 -22.49 -3.02 -2.69
N ILE A 129 -21.49 -3.35 -1.86
CA ILE A 129 -21.06 -4.73 -1.63
C ILE A 129 -21.23 -5.07 -0.15
N LYS A 130 -21.97 -6.14 0.14
CA LYS A 130 -22.06 -6.71 1.48
C LYS A 130 -20.98 -7.76 1.68
N VAL A 131 -20.26 -7.67 2.80
CA VAL A 131 -19.22 -8.63 3.20
C VAL A 131 -19.76 -9.50 4.32
N ASN A 132 -19.73 -10.82 4.11
CA ASN A 132 -19.90 -11.80 5.17
C ASN A 132 -18.53 -12.17 5.73
N ILE A 133 -18.44 -12.17 7.06
CA ILE A 133 -17.19 -12.41 7.77
C ILE A 133 -17.33 -13.71 8.55
N GLY A 134 -16.37 -14.61 8.38
CA GLY A 134 -16.27 -15.84 9.14
C GLY A 134 -15.44 -15.62 10.39
N GLN A 135 -15.94 -16.05 11.55
CA GLN A 135 -15.17 -16.06 12.79
C GLN A 135 -13.94 -16.97 12.66
N TRP A 136 -12.79 -16.48 13.11
CA TRP A 136 -11.62 -17.32 13.32
C TRP A 136 -11.86 -18.21 14.54
N ASN A 137 -12.14 -19.49 14.30
CA ASN A 137 -12.09 -20.49 15.36
C ASN A 137 -10.62 -20.81 15.68
N ALA A 138 -10.00 -20.00 16.53
CA ALA A 138 -8.75 -20.39 17.17
C ALA A 138 -9.07 -21.56 18.11
N LYS A 139 -8.84 -22.80 17.67
CA LYS A 139 -8.80 -23.94 18.59
C LYS A 139 -7.58 -23.74 19.50
N PRO A 140 -7.72 -23.75 20.83
CA PRO A 140 -6.56 -23.78 21.71
C PRO A 140 -5.75 -25.06 21.42
N LEU A 141 -4.44 -24.91 21.32
CA LEU A 141 -3.47 -26.01 21.21
C LEU A 141 -3.43 -26.85 22.49
#